data_AF-A0A0G4PM28-F1
#
_entry.id   AF-A0A0G4PM28-F1
#
_cell.length_a   1.000
_cell.length_b   1.000
_cell.length_c   1.000
_cell.angle_alpha   90.00
_cell.angle_beta   90.00
_cell.angle_gamma   90.00
#
_symmetry.space_group_name_H-M   'P 1'
#
loop_
_entity.id
_entity.type
_entity.pdbx_description
1 polymer ?
#
loop_
_entity_poly.entity_id
_entity_poly.type
_entity_poly.pdbx_seq_one_letter_code
_entity_poly.pdbx_strand_id
1 'polypeptide(L)'
;MPETFTIHYFATASQYTSKNTESLPAPLKLSALFGELEQRYPGIAPKVLSTCGVSLNGEYVDVEEDTETTIQAGGEVAIIPPVSSG
;
A
#
# COMPACT_ATOMS: atom_id res chain seq x y z
N MET A 1 -21.62 7.55 -2.71
CA MET A 1 -20.63 7.79 -1.63
C MET A 1 -19.28 7.44 -2.22
N PRO A 2 -18.19 8.22 -2.03
CA PRO A 2 -16.91 7.84 -2.59
C PRO A 2 -16.47 6.52 -1.94
N GLU A 3 -16.36 5.50 -2.76
CA GLU A 3 -15.89 4.18 -2.37
C GLU A 3 -14.36 4.27 -2.24
N THR A 4 -13.86 4.29 -1.01
CA THR A 4 -12.42 4.39 -0.73
C THR A 4 -11.95 3.19 0.09
N PHE A 5 -10.67 2.85 -0.03
CA PHE A 5 -9.99 1.90 0.85
C PHE A 5 -8.99 2.65 1.74
N THR A 6 -8.65 2.07 2.88
CA THR A 6 -7.68 2.64 3.81
C THR A 6 -6.33 1.98 3.59
N ILE A 7 -5.29 2.78 3.40
CA ILE A 7 -3.91 2.30 3.39
C ILE A 7 -3.20 2.73 4.67
N HIS A 8 -2.46 1.80 5.27
CA HIS A 8 -1.68 1.96 6.49
C HIS A 8 -0.20 1.92 6.13
N TYR A 9 0.52 2.96 6.50
CA TYR A 9 1.96 3.06 6.31
C TYR A 9 2.66 2.83 7.65
N PHE A 10 3.63 1.93 7.67
CA PHE A 10 4.45 1.63 8.85
C PHE A 10 5.92 1.98 8.60
N ALA A 11 6.64 2.31 9.70
CA ALA A 11 8.07 2.64 9.71
C ALA A 11 8.50 3.58 8.56
N THR A 12 9.37 3.12 7.67
CA THR A 12 9.90 3.91 6.54
C THR A 12 8.78 4.45 5.66
N ALA A 13 7.68 3.70 5.47
CA ALA A 13 6.56 4.16 4.66
C ALA A 13 5.88 5.37 5.28
N SER A 14 5.63 5.37 6.60
CA SER A 14 4.99 6.52 7.26
C SER A 14 5.92 7.72 7.36
N GLN A 15 7.22 7.49 7.52
CA GLN A 15 8.21 8.57 7.45
C GLN A 15 8.28 9.19 6.05
N TYR A 16 8.14 8.37 5.01
CA TYR A 16 8.19 8.83 3.62
C TYR A 16 6.94 9.63 3.23
N THR A 17 5.75 9.11 3.55
CA THR A 17 4.47 9.77 3.24
C THR A 17 4.12 10.87 4.24
N SER A 18 4.85 10.96 5.35
CA SER A 18 4.53 11.79 6.52
C SER A 18 3.12 11.52 7.10
N LYS A 19 2.59 10.31 6.86
CA LYS A 19 1.25 9.89 7.29
C LYS A 19 1.28 8.44 7.75
N ASN A 20 0.49 8.11 8.77
CA ASN A 20 0.31 6.72 9.19
C ASN A 20 -0.79 6.03 8.41
N THR A 21 -1.83 6.75 8.01
CA THR A 21 -2.94 6.21 7.23
C THR A 21 -3.42 7.22 6.19
N GLU A 22 -3.95 6.72 5.07
CA GLU A 22 -4.55 7.52 4.01
C GLU A 22 -5.75 6.78 3.40
N SER A 23 -6.72 7.52 2.87
CA SER A 23 -7.84 6.95 2.13
C SER A 23 -7.62 7.16 0.63
N LEU A 24 -7.64 6.06 -0.12
CA LEU A 24 -7.43 6.05 -1.56
C LEU A 24 -8.71 5.59 -2.29
N PRO A 25 -8.96 6.03 -3.53
CA PRO A 25 -10.15 5.64 -4.28
C PRO A 25 -10.15 4.14 -4.58
N ALA A 26 -11.31 3.50 -4.38
CA ALA A 26 -11.62 2.12 -4.75
C ALA A 26 -12.70 2.09 -5.85
N PRO A 27 -12.81 0.98 -6.62
CA PRO A 27 -11.91 -0.16 -6.64
C PRO A 27 -10.58 0.17 -7.31
N LEU A 28 -9.47 -0.30 -6.74
CA LEU A 28 -8.13 -0.13 -7.28
C LEU A 28 -7.44 -1.48 -7.42
N LYS A 29 -6.88 -1.76 -8.60
CA LYS A 29 -6.07 -2.97 -8.78
C LYS A 29 -4.81 -2.87 -7.94
N LEU A 30 -4.41 -3.99 -7.33
CA LEU A 30 -3.20 -4.06 -6.53
C LEU A 30 -1.96 -3.69 -7.37
N SER A 31 -1.90 -4.14 -8.62
CA SER A 31 -0.87 -3.75 -9.60
C SER A 31 -0.81 -2.25 -9.90
N ALA A 32 -1.93 -1.53 -9.76
CA ALA A 32 -1.99 -0.08 -9.93
C ALA A 32 -1.64 0.70 -8.65
N LEU A 33 -1.66 0.05 -7.47
CA LEU A 33 -1.39 0.68 -6.18
C LEU A 33 -0.02 1.35 -6.17
N PHE A 34 1.03 0.64 -6.61
CA PHE A 34 2.39 1.19 -6.59
C PHE A 34 2.51 2.38 -7.54
N GLY A 35 1.86 2.34 -8.70
CA GLY A 35 1.80 3.46 -9.63
C GLY A 35 1.06 4.68 -9.08
N GLU A 36 -0.03 4.47 -8.32
CA GLU A 36 -0.76 5.53 -7.65
C GLU A 36 0.06 6.16 -6.51
N LEU A 37 0.76 5.33 -5.72
CA LEU A 37 1.67 5.79 -4.67
C LEU A 37 2.88 6.53 -5.23
N GLU A 38 3.47 6.07 -6.33
CA GLU A 38 4.61 6.73 -6.98
C GLU A 38 4.21 8.08 -7.59
N GLN A 39 3.00 8.21 -8.12
CA GLN A 39 2.49 9.50 -8.60
C GLN A 39 2.27 10.50 -7.46
N ARG A 40 1.84 10.03 -6.28
CA ARG A 40 1.64 10.87 -5.09
C ARG A 40 2.94 11.19 -4.36
N TYR A 41 3.84 10.22 -4.31
CA TYR A 41 5.09 10.23 -3.57
C TYR A 41 6.23 9.72 -4.48
N PRO A 42 6.79 10.58 -5.35
CA PRO A 42 7.77 10.18 -6.35
C PRO A 42 9.03 9.57 -5.73
N GLY A 43 9.33 8.32 -6.09
CA GLY A 43 10.44 7.52 -5.58
C GLY A 43 10.10 6.67 -4.36
N ILE A 44 8.83 6.55 -3.96
CA ILE A 44 8.42 5.67 -2.85
C ILE A 44 8.52 4.19 -3.25
N ALA A 45 8.23 3.85 -4.50
CA ALA A 45 8.22 2.47 -4.96
C ALA A 45 9.60 1.80 -4.81
N PRO A 46 10.69 2.33 -5.38
CA PRO A 46 12.02 1.72 -5.24
C PRO A 46 12.70 1.98 -3.88
N LYS A 47 12.21 2.93 -3.06
CA LYS A 47 12.84 3.24 -1.76
C LYS A 47 12.20 2.55 -0.58
N VAL A 48 10.90 2.30 -0.66
CA VAL A 48 10.10 1.74 0.44
C VAL A 48 9.49 0.44 -0.02
N LEU A 49 8.65 0.50 -1.06
CA LEU A 49 7.81 -0.63 -1.45
C LEU A 49 8.63 -1.83 -1.94
N SER A 50 9.80 -1.63 -2.54
CA SER A 50 10.68 -2.72 -2.98
C SER A 50 11.26 -3.58 -1.85
N THR A 51 11.19 -3.11 -0.60
CA THR A 51 11.69 -3.85 0.58
C THR A 51 10.57 -4.22 1.55
N CYS A 52 9.41 -3.59 1.43
CA CYS A 52 8.26 -3.80 2.29
C CYS A 52 7.31 -4.86 1.71
N GLY A 53 6.71 -5.67 2.57
CA GLY A 53 5.57 -6.50 2.22
C GLY A 53 4.28 -5.67 2.16
N VAL A 54 3.36 -6.08 1.29
CA VAL A 54 2.00 -5.51 1.24
C VAL A 54 1.04 -6.52 1.84
N SER A 55 0.13 -6.04 2.68
CA SER A 55 -0.98 -6.85 3.17
C SER A 55 -2.31 -6.23 2.79
N LEU A 56 -3.24 -7.05 2.32
CA LEU A 56 -4.62 -6.68 2.02
C LEU A 56 -5.54 -7.44 2.97
N ASN A 57 -6.33 -6.71 3.77
CA ASN A 57 -7.26 -7.24 4.77
C ASN A 57 -6.62 -8.26 5.74
N GLY A 58 -5.34 -8.08 6.07
CA GLY A 58 -4.59 -8.96 6.96
C GLY A 58 -3.91 -10.16 6.28
N GLU A 59 -4.06 -10.31 4.97
CA GLU A 59 -3.37 -11.33 4.17
C GLU A 59 -2.19 -10.70 3.43
N TYR A 60 -1.02 -11.34 3.42
CA TYR A 60 0.12 -10.85 2.65
C TYR A 60 -0.12 -11.13 1.17
N VAL A 61 -0.01 -10.10 0.35
CA VAL A 61 -0.21 -10.16 -1.10
C VAL A 61 1.02 -9.60 -1.79
N ASP A 62 1.36 -10.18 -2.92
CA ASP A 62 2.46 -9.72 -3.76
C ASP A 62 1.88 -8.88 -4.90
N VAL A 63 2.24 -7.60 -4.98
CA VAL A 63 1.68 -6.72 -6.02
C VAL A 63 2.12 -7.09 -7.43
N GLU A 64 3.24 -7.81 -7.57
CA GLU A 64 3.79 -8.27 -8.85
C GLU A 64 3.20 -9.62 -9.26
N GLU A 65 2.87 -10.49 -8.29
CA GLU A 65 2.27 -11.80 -8.55
C GLU A 65 0.72 -11.74 -8.57
N ASP A 66 0.11 -11.08 -7.58
CA ASP A 66 -1.34 -10.95 -7.38
C ASP A 66 -1.95 -9.79 -8.20
N THR A 67 -1.58 -9.68 -9.48
CA THR A 67 -2.01 -8.56 -10.34
C THR A 67 -3.51 -8.52 -10.62
N GLU A 68 -4.21 -9.64 -10.47
CA GLU A 68 -5.67 -9.77 -10.60
C GLU A 68 -6.42 -9.30 -9.33
N THR A 69 -5.72 -9.22 -8.20
CA THR A 69 -6.29 -8.79 -6.92
C THR A 69 -6.70 -7.32 -6.99
N THR A 70 -7.94 -7.06 -6.57
CA THR A 70 -8.53 -5.72 -6.59
C THR A 70 -8.95 -5.32 -5.18
N ILE A 71 -8.47 -4.17 -4.75
CA ILE A 71 -8.80 -3.56 -3.48
C ILE A 71 -10.19 -2.94 -3.63
N GLN A 72 -11.15 -3.49 -2.89
CA GLN A 72 -12.53 -3.02 -2.91
C GLN A 72 -12.75 -1.88 -1.90
N ALA A 73 -13.90 -1.23 -2.02
CA ALA A 73 -14.34 -0.20 -1.08
C ALA A 73 -14.38 -0.76 0.34
N GLY A 74 -13.85 -0.01 1.31
CA GLY A 74 -13.74 -0.46 2.70
C GLY A 74 -12.63 -1.48 2.96
N GLY A 75 -11.83 -1.84 1.94
CA GLY A 75 -10.64 -2.66 2.13
C GLY A 75 -9.56 -1.95 2.94
N GLU A 76 -8.71 -2.73 3.59
CA GLU A 76 -7.58 -2.24 4.37
C GLU A 76 -6.27 -2.76 3.76
N VAL A 77 -5.36 -1.87 3.39
CA VAL A 77 -4.04 -2.20 2.86
C VAL A 77 -3.00 -1.77 3.87
N ALA A 78 -1.96 -2.57 4.10
CA ALA A 78 -0.85 -2.23 4.98
C ALA A 78 0.48 -2.39 4.25
N ILE A 79 1.33 -1.38 4.32
CA ILE A 79 2.73 -1.43 3.87
C ILE A 79 3.59 -1.79 5.08
N ILE A 80 3.98 -3.05 5.16
CA ILE A 80 4.68 -3.64 6.30
C ILE A 80 6.18 -3.72 5.97
N PRO A 81 7.04 -3.00 6.70
CA PRO A 81 8.49 -3.08 6.50
C PRO A 81 9.01 -4.51 6.73
N PRO A 82 10.13 -4.89 6.10
CA PRO A 82 10.78 -6.16 6.39
C PRO A 82 11.15 -6.16 7.87
N VAL A 83 10.89 -7.27 8.56
CA VAL A 83 11.00 -7.34 10.02
C VAL A 83 12.39 -6.88 10.51
N SER A 84 12.48 -5.68 11.05
CA SER A 84 13.50 -5.37 12.05
C SER A 84 12.84 -5.66 13.38
N SER A 85 13.10 -6.83 13.94
CA SER A 85 12.81 -7.13 15.34
C SER A 85 13.33 -5.96 16.19
N GLY A 86 12.42 -5.13 16.69
CA GLY A 86 12.67 -4.24 17.81
C GLY A 86 12.50 -5.02 19.10
#